data_AF-A0A7W6JTW0-F1
#
_entry.id   AF-A0A7W6JTW0-F1
#
_cell.length_a   1.000
_cell.length_b   1.000
_cell.length_c   1.000
_cell.angle_alpha   90.00
_cell.angle_beta   90.00
_cell.angle_gamma   90.00
#
_symmetry.space_group_name_H-M   'P 1'
#
loop_
_entity.id
_entity.type
_entity.pdbx_description
1 polymer ?
#
loop_
_entity_poly.entity_id
_entity_poly.type
_entity_poly.pdbx_seq_one_letter_code
_entity_poly.pdbx_strand_id
1 'polypeptide(L)'
;MNVRALVLMAAAAALGMTGMPASAQQQMTTIDPNTAIDSDINTPPPAQDPYNRPAQQQDVPAPPPQDPYPQQQGPAGQQQQPAPYNQQGGASRDQATTYQQEELVGAAEGVFGKGASGLAKLIENILKDQGQPNGYIAGSEASGAIGVGLRYGSGMLFHKVEGQRKVYWTGPSIGFDLGGDANKVFVLVYNLYDSQDLYKRFPQGEGRAYFVGGLSASYLRRGDVVLIPVRLGVGWRLGVNAGYMKFSEKARWLPF
;
A
#
# COMPACT_ATOMS: atom_id res chain seq x y z
N MET A 1 -20.43 -54.44 2.57
CA MET A 1 -19.35 -55.04 1.77
C MET A 1 -19.89 -55.27 0.37
N ASN A 2 -19.37 -54.57 -0.64
CA ASN A 2 -19.03 -55.11 -1.96
C ASN A 2 -18.61 -53.96 -2.89
N VAL A 3 -17.32 -54.01 -3.20
CA VAL A 3 -16.57 -53.19 -4.14
C VAL A 3 -16.63 -53.91 -5.50
N ARG A 4 -16.51 -53.14 -6.59
CA ARG A 4 -16.07 -53.53 -7.95
C ARG A 4 -17.15 -53.67 -9.02
N ALA A 5 -17.25 -52.65 -9.88
CA ALA A 5 -17.27 -52.84 -11.33
C ALA A 5 -16.65 -51.59 -11.97
N LEU A 6 -15.47 -51.80 -12.53
CA LEU A 6 -14.57 -50.84 -13.17
C LEU A 6 -14.87 -50.88 -14.70
N VAL A 7 -14.54 -49.80 -15.42
CA VAL A 7 -14.01 -49.80 -16.81
C VAL A 7 -14.94 -49.39 -18.00
N LEU A 8 -14.43 -48.39 -18.74
CA LEU A 8 -14.55 -48.04 -20.18
C LEU A 8 -15.83 -47.38 -20.73
N MET A 9 -15.72 -46.10 -21.12
CA MET A 9 -15.70 -45.73 -22.55
C MET A 9 -14.99 -44.40 -22.77
N ALA A 10 -14.02 -44.41 -23.68
CA ALA A 10 -13.32 -43.26 -24.23
C ALA A 10 -13.57 -43.19 -25.75
N ALA A 11 -13.55 -41.94 -26.26
CA ALA A 11 -13.27 -41.51 -27.64
C ALA A 11 -14.35 -41.67 -28.74
N ALA A 12 -14.82 -40.50 -29.23
CA ALA A 12 -15.05 -40.09 -30.64
C ALA A 12 -16.01 -38.87 -30.60
N ALA A 13 -15.91 -37.77 -31.35
CA ALA A 13 -15.16 -37.48 -32.56
C ALA A 13 -14.93 -35.96 -32.69
N ALA A 14 -13.83 -35.61 -33.33
CA ALA A 14 -13.55 -34.30 -33.90
C ALA A 14 -14.53 -33.97 -35.05
N LEU A 15 -14.89 -32.69 -35.22
CA LEU A 15 -15.11 -31.98 -36.50
C LEU A 15 -15.79 -30.62 -36.23
N GLY A 16 -15.11 -29.54 -36.59
CA GLY A 16 -15.65 -28.18 -36.44
C GLY A 16 -14.63 -27.06 -36.66
N MET A 17 -13.74 -27.21 -37.64
CA MET A 17 -13.08 -26.04 -38.25
C MET A 17 -14.05 -25.46 -39.28
N THR A 18 -14.40 -24.16 -39.17
CA THR A 18 -14.63 -23.22 -40.29
C THR A 18 -15.13 -21.88 -39.76
N GLY A 19 -14.43 -20.78 -40.11
CA GLY A 19 -15.01 -19.44 -40.11
C GLY A 19 -14.20 -18.33 -39.44
N MET A 20 -12.99 -18.02 -39.94
CA MET A 20 -12.38 -16.70 -39.72
C MET A 20 -12.71 -15.79 -40.91
N PRO A 21 -13.38 -14.64 -40.73
CA PRO A 21 -13.41 -13.62 -41.77
C PRO A 21 -12.11 -12.79 -41.79
N ALA A 22 -11.43 -12.93 -42.92
CA ALA A 22 -10.69 -11.96 -43.71
C ALA A 22 -10.29 -10.60 -43.09
N SER A 23 -8.96 -10.37 -43.15
CA SER A 23 -8.29 -9.12 -43.56
C SER A 23 -8.53 -7.84 -42.77
N ALA A 24 -7.76 -7.68 -41.68
CA ALA A 24 -7.30 -6.35 -41.25
C ALA A 24 -6.08 -5.98 -42.10
N GLN A 25 -6.31 -5.30 -43.23
CA GLN A 25 -5.23 -4.67 -44.00
C GLN A 25 -4.69 -3.48 -43.18
N GLN A 26 -3.57 -3.69 -42.52
CA GLN A 26 -2.75 -2.61 -41.99
C GLN A 26 -2.30 -1.75 -43.17
N GLN A 27 -2.81 -0.52 -43.23
CA GLN A 27 -2.28 0.50 -44.11
C GLN A 27 -0.88 0.86 -43.61
N MET A 28 0.15 0.35 -44.29
CA MET A 28 1.49 0.88 -44.15
C MET A 28 1.51 2.26 -44.79
N THR A 29 1.39 3.31 -43.99
CA THR A 29 1.77 4.65 -44.44
C THR A 29 3.29 4.67 -44.50
N THR A 30 3.83 4.61 -45.72
CA THR A 30 5.24 4.88 -45.97
C THR A 30 5.53 6.31 -45.54
N ILE A 31 6.16 6.45 -44.37
CA ILE A 31 6.71 7.72 -43.90
C ILE A 31 8.01 7.91 -44.70
N ASP A 32 8.03 8.88 -45.60
CA ASP A 32 9.24 9.31 -46.29
C ASP A 32 10.16 10.01 -45.26
N PRO A 33 11.35 9.49 -44.96
CA PRO A 33 12.25 10.07 -43.96
C PRO A 33 12.84 11.42 -44.35
N ASN A 34 12.66 11.89 -45.60
CA ASN A 34 13.22 13.16 -46.05
C ASN A 34 12.36 14.38 -45.73
N THR A 35 11.09 14.21 -45.36
CA THR A 35 10.23 15.36 -45.02
C THR A 35 10.40 15.86 -43.57
N ALA A 36 11.10 15.12 -42.72
CA ALA A 36 11.34 15.49 -41.32
C ALA A 36 12.52 16.44 -41.12
N ILE A 37 13.35 16.67 -42.15
CA ILE A 37 14.61 17.41 -42.03
C ILE A 37 14.48 18.87 -42.51
N ASP A 38 13.46 19.22 -43.29
CA ASP A 38 13.42 20.51 -43.98
C ASP A 38 12.59 21.61 -43.27
N SER A 39 12.23 21.40 -41.99
CA SER A 39 11.40 22.34 -41.22
C SER A 39 12.12 23.06 -40.08
N ASP A 40 13.43 22.85 -39.88
CA ASP A 40 14.19 23.49 -38.80
C ASP A 40 15.39 24.35 -39.27
N ILE A 41 15.60 24.48 -40.58
CA ILE A 41 16.81 25.09 -41.15
C ILE A 41 16.91 26.63 -41.03
N ASN A 42 15.99 27.30 -40.32
CA ASN A 42 16.05 28.76 -40.15
C ASN A 42 15.67 29.26 -38.75
N THR A 43 16.31 28.71 -37.72
CA THR A 43 16.24 29.26 -36.34
C THR A 43 17.56 29.95 -35.98
N PRO A 44 17.56 31.25 -35.61
CA PRO A 44 18.77 31.90 -35.09
C PRO A 44 19.21 31.25 -33.76
N PRO A 45 20.52 31.14 -33.48
CA PRO A 45 20.99 30.60 -32.21
C PRO A 45 20.58 31.50 -31.03
N PRO A 46 20.16 30.95 -29.88
CA PRO A 46 19.92 31.73 -28.68
C PRO A 46 21.21 32.37 -28.18
N ALA A 47 21.10 33.62 -27.72
CA ALA A 47 22.21 34.38 -27.14
C ALA A 47 22.81 33.66 -25.93
N GLN A 48 24.15 33.58 -25.87
CA GLN A 48 24.89 32.98 -24.77
C GLN A 48 24.92 33.94 -23.57
N ASP A 49 24.36 33.50 -22.44
CA ASP A 49 24.47 34.20 -21.16
C ASP A 49 25.93 34.15 -20.64
N PRO A 50 26.58 35.28 -20.33
CA PRO A 50 28.01 35.32 -19.97
C PRO A 50 28.35 34.79 -18.57
N TYR A 51 27.38 34.17 -17.88
CA TYR A 51 27.57 33.68 -16.51
C TYR A 51 27.77 32.16 -16.39
N ASN A 52 27.82 31.41 -17.48
CA ASN A 52 28.09 29.97 -17.42
C ASN A 52 29.60 29.68 -17.54
N ARG A 53 30.31 29.62 -16.40
CA ARG A 53 31.71 29.19 -16.32
C ARG A 53 31.77 27.79 -15.66
N PRO A 54 32.51 26.81 -16.20
CA PRO A 54 32.75 25.56 -15.50
C PRO A 54 33.60 25.82 -14.25
N ALA A 55 33.08 25.47 -13.07
CA ALA A 55 33.83 25.52 -11.82
C ALA A 55 34.93 24.44 -11.84
N GLN A 56 36.18 24.86 -11.68
CA GLN A 56 37.31 23.97 -11.41
C GLN A 56 37.10 23.29 -10.05
N GLN A 57 37.22 21.96 -10.01
CA GLN A 57 37.18 21.18 -8.78
C GLN A 57 38.39 21.56 -7.90
N GLN A 58 38.11 22.23 -6.77
CA GLN A 58 39.05 22.34 -5.66
C GLN A 58 38.69 21.23 -4.65
N ASP A 59 39.63 20.33 -4.39
CA ASP A 59 39.56 19.36 -3.31
C ASP A 59 39.57 20.08 -1.96
N VAL A 60 38.38 20.23 -1.36
CA VAL A 60 38.20 20.66 0.03
C VAL A 60 37.80 19.44 0.87
N PRO A 61 38.45 19.18 2.02
CA PRO A 61 38.03 18.10 2.91
C PRO A 61 36.61 18.34 3.45
N ALA A 62 35.78 17.29 3.43
CA ALA A 62 34.40 17.36 3.90
C ALA A 62 34.31 17.65 5.42
N PRO A 63 33.48 18.59 5.88
CA PRO A 63 33.14 18.74 7.28
C PRO A 63 32.16 17.64 7.74
N PRO A 64 32.14 17.26 9.02
CA PRO A 64 31.23 16.22 9.53
C PRO A 64 29.75 16.65 9.45
N PRO A 65 28.80 15.71 9.31
CA PRO A 65 27.37 16.02 9.22
C PRO A 65 26.85 16.67 10.51
N GLN A 66 26.20 17.82 10.39
CA GLN A 66 25.43 18.47 11.47
C GLN A 66 23.94 18.23 11.25
N ASP A 67 23.25 17.72 12.26
CA ASP A 67 21.79 17.56 12.27
C ASP A 67 21.07 18.93 12.30
N PRO A 68 19.99 19.12 11.52
CA PRO A 68 19.22 20.36 11.54
C PRO A 68 18.13 20.29 12.61
N TYR A 69 18.44 20.76 13.83
CA TYR A 69 17.42 21.22 14.78
C TYR A 69 17.64 22.72 15.04
N PRO A 70 16.61 23.58 14.94
CA PRO A 70 16.73 24.95 15.39
C PRO A 70 16.74 25.00 16.93
N GLN A 71 17.86 25.41 17.53
CA GLN A 71 17.89 25.80 18.94
C GLN A 71 17.36 27.24 19.09
N GLN A 72 16.15 27.38 19.65
CA GLN A 72 15.69 28.64 20.20
C GLN A 72 16.31 28.85 21.59
N GLN A 73 17.16 29.87 21.71
CA GLN A 73 17.63 30.37 23.00
C GLN A 73 16.55 31.29 23.60
N GLY A 74 16.04 30.95 24.78
CA GLY A 74 15.22 31.82 25.61
C GLY A 74 16.00 32.29 26.86
N PRO A 75 15.76 33.49 27.38
CA PRO A 75 16.48 34.05 28.52
C PRO A 75 16.12 33.36 29.84
N ALA A 76 17.11 33.31 30.74
CA ALA A 76 17.00 32.75 32.08
C ALA A 76 16.09 33.57 33.01
N GLY A 77 15.32 32.85 33.84
CA GLY A 77 14.83 33.34 35.14
C GLY A 77 13.32 33.53 35.25
N GLN A 78 12.62 32.55 35.84
CA GLN A 78 11.74 32.69 37.02
C GLN A 78 11.05 31.35 37.29
N GLN A 79 11.25 30.82 38.49
CA GLN A 79 10.54 29.64 39.01
C GLN A 79 9.06 29.99 39.15
N GLN A 80 8.22 29.44 38.26
CA GLN A 80 6.78 29.38 38.48
C GLN A 80 6.39 27.92 38.72
N GLN A 81 5.91 27.70 39.93
CA GLN A 81 5.40 26.47 40.51
C GLN A 81 4.29 25.90 39.60
N PRO A 82 4.35 24.62 39.17
CA PRO A 82 3.26 24.06 38.39
C PRO A 82 2.03 23.89 39.29
N ALA A 83 0.94 24.54 38.90
CA ALA A 83 -0.40 24.27 39.42
C ALA A 83 -0.77 22.79 39.20
N PRO A 84 -1.54 22.17 40.11
CA PRO A 84 -1.89 20.77 39.99
C PRO A 84 -2.79 20.57 38.77
N TYR A 85 -2.27 19.92 37.74
CA TYR A 85 -3.14 19.38 36.69
C TYR A 85 -3.91 18.23 37.33
N ASN A 86 -5.20 18.45 37.55
CA ASN A 86 -6.13 17.44 38.02
C ASN A 86 -6.01 16.19 37.14
N GLN A 87 -5.47 15.12 37.71
CA GLN A 87 -5.62 13.77 37.18
C GLN A 87 -7.10 13.39 37.31
N GLN A 88 -7.89 13.71 36.29
CA GLN A 88 -9.22 13.15 36.12
C GLN A 88 -9.18 12.13 34.98
N GLY A 89 -9.42 10.87 35.35
CA GLY A 89 -9.67 9.77 34.44
C GLY A 89 -8.47 8.85 34.30
N GLY A 90 -8.40 7.82 35.14
CA GLY A 90 -7.54 6.67 34.87
C GLY A 90 -7.95 6.05 33.55
N ALA A 91 -7.16 6.30 32.50
CA ALA A 91 -7.27 5.55 31.28
C ALA A 91 -7.07 4.07 31.66
N SER A 92 -8.06 3.22 31.36
CA SER A 92 -7.92 1.79 31.61
C SER A 92 -6.67 1.29 30.87
N ARG A 93 -5.96 0.30 31.44
CA ARG A 93 -4.71 -0.24 30.87
C ARG A 93 -4.85 -0.59 29.38
N ASP A 94 -6.04 -0.99 28.97
CA ASP A 94 -6.39 -1.26 27.57
C ASP A 94 -6.21 -0.01 26.69
N GLN A 95 -6.74 1.16 27.10
CA GLN A 95 -6.59 2.44 26.38
C GLN A 95 -5.13 2.88 26.23
N ALA A 96 -4.24 2.45 27.14
CA ALA A 96 -2.81 2.74 27.04
C ALA A 96 -2.08 1.85 26.01
N THR A 97 -2.70 0.74 25.60
CA THR A 97 -2.07 -0.28 24.74
C THR A 97 -2.78 -0.51 23.41
N THR A 98 -3.98 0.06 23.22
CA THR A 98 -4.75 0.00 21.97
C THR A 98 -5.09 1.38 21.43
N TYR A 99 -5.35 1.46 20.12
CA TYR A 99 -5.81 2.68 19.47
C TYR A 99 -7.33 2.82 19.56
N GLN A 100 -7.78 4.00 19.96
CA GLN A 100 -9.19 4.35 20.00
C GLN A 100 -9.75 4.58 18.58
N GLN A 101 -11.07 4.49 18.44
CA GLN A 101 -11.75 4.68 17.16
C GLN A 101 -11.39 6.02 16.53
N GLU A 102 -11.40 7.11 17.29
CA GLU A 102 -11.15 8.47 16.80
C GLU A 102 -9.72 8.62 16.28
N GLU A 103 -8.75 8.01 16.97
CA GLU A 103 -7.35 7.98 16.55
C GLU A 103 -7.19 7.25 15.21
N LEU A 104 -7.87 6.10 15.05
CA LEU A 104 -7.81 5.30 13.83
C LEU A 104 -8.51 6.00 12.67
N VAL A 105 -9.65 6.65 12.90
CA VAL A 105 -10.35 7.44 11.89
C VAL A 105 -9.45 8.58 11.43
N GLY A 106 -8.87 9.36 12.34
CA GLY A 106 -7.96 10.44 11.98
C GLY A 106 -6.71 9.96 11.23
N ALA A 107 -6.10 8.86 11.68
CA ALA A 107 -4.95 8.26 11.01
C ALA A 107 -5.29 7.76 9.60
N ALA A 108 -6.44 7.12 9.43
CA ALA A 108 -6.92 6.63 8.15
C ALA A 108 -7.31 7.77 7.20
N GLU A 109 -7.91 8.86 7.69
CA GLU A 109 -8.15 10.09 6.91
C GLU A 109 -6.85 10.74 6.44
N GLY A 110 -5.77 10.65 7.23
CA GLY A 110 -4.43 11.05 6.80
C GLY A 110 -3.91 10.25 5.61
N VAL A 111 -4.37 9.01 5.43
CA VAL A 111 -3.98 8.12 4.31
C VAL A 111 -4.90 8.30 3.10
N PHE A 112 -6.21 8.34 3.33
CA PHE A 112 -7.23 8.35 2.28
C PHE A 112 -7.72 9.74 1.87
N GLY A 113 -7.36 10.77 2.64
CA GLY A 113 -7.94 12.10 2.53
C GLY A 113 -9.17 12.26 3.42
N LYS A 114 -9.40 13.50 3.88
CA LYS A 114 -10.59 13.86 4.67
C LYS A 114 -11.86 13.61 3.86
N GLY A 115 -12.91 13.10 4.51
CA GLY A 115 -14.22 12.93 3.88
C GLY A 115 -14.36 11.67 3.02
N ALA A 116 -13.48 10.68 3.18
CA ALA A 116 -13.70 9.34 2.65
C ALA A 116 -15.04 8.79 3.17
N SER A 117 -16.06 8.84 2.32
CA SER A 117 -17.45 8.61 2.70
C SER A 117 -17.61 7.19 3.25
N GLY A 118 -17.97 7.08 4.53
CA GLY A 118 -18.16 5.79 5.19
C GLY A 118 -16.92 5.19 5.85
N LEU A 119 -15.76 5.87 5.83
CA LEU A 119 -14.54 5.40 6.50
C LEU A 119 -14.74 5.23 8.01
N ALA A 120 -15.29 6.25 8.67
CA ALA A 120 -15.55 6.19 10.10
C ALA A 120 -16.48 5.02 10.46
N LYS A 121 -17.56 4.85 9.71
CA LYS A 121 -18.52 3.75 9.90
C LYS A 121 -17.90 2.37 9.62
N LEU A 122 -17.00 2.27 8.65
CA LEU A 122 -16.26 1.04 8.38
C LEU A 122 -15.37 0.67 9.56
N ILE A 123 -14.59 1.62 10.07
CA ILE A 123 -13.71 1.42 11.23
C ILE A 123 -14.53 1.08 12.46
N GLU A 124 -15.62 1.80 12.72
CA GLU A 124 -16.57 1.51 13.80
C GLU A 124 -17.08 0.06 13.74
N ASN A 125 -17.52 -0.38 12.56
CA ASN A 125 -18.00 -1.76 12.37
C ASN A 125 -16.91 -2.80 12.63
N ILE A 126 -15.68 -2.56 12.15
CA ILE A 126 -14.56 -3.47 12.39
C ILE A 126 -14.23 -3.52 13.89
N LEU A 127 -14.18 -2.37 14.56
CA LEU A 127 -13.88 -2.28 15.99
C LEU A 127 -14.97 -2.92 16.85
N LYS A 128 -16.23 -2.80 16.44
CA LYS A 128 -17.34 -3.48 17.11
C LYS A 128 -17.20 -5.00 17.06
N ASP A 129 -16.68 -5.52 15.95
CA ASP A 129 -16.55 -6.96 15.72
C ASP A 129 -15.21 -7.55 16.23
N GLN A 130 -14.13 -6.77 16.24
CA GLN A 130 -12.77 -7.24 16.54
C GLN A 130 -12.15 -6.59 17.78
N GLY A 131 -12.80 -5.59 18.36
CA GLY A 131 -12.22 -4.74 19.40
C GLY A 131 -11.21 -3.74 18.83
N GLN A 132 -10.37 -3.22 19.70
CA GLN A 132 -9.39 -2.18 19.36
C GLN A 132 -8.03 -2.78 19.01
N PRO A 133 -7.37 -2.32 17.94
CA PRO A 133 -6.05 -2.79 17.54
C PRO A 133 -4.94 -2.17 18.41
N ASN A 134 -3.81 -2.87 18.55
CA ASN A 134 -2.60 -2.33 19.19
C ASN A 134 -1.62 -1.69 18.19
N GLY A 135 -1.90 -1.79 16.89
CA GLY A 135 -1.15 -1.13 15.83
C GLY A 135 -1.97 -0.79 14.59
N TYR A 136 -1.41 0.03 13.72
CA TYR A 136 -1.91 0.21 12.36
C TYR A 136 -0.76 0.44 11.38
N ILE A 137 -1.01 0.20 10.08
CA ILE A 137 -0.05 0.50 9.00
C ILE A 137 -0.67 1.51 8.06
N ALA A 138 0.02 2.63 7.85
CA ALA A 138 -0.32 3.60 6.83
C ALA A 138 0.61 3.43 5.63
N GLY A 139 0.07 3.21 4.42
CA GLY A 139 0.93 2.99 3.26
C GLY A 139 0.24 3.03 1.91
N SER A 140 0.93 2.50 0.92
CA SER A 140 0.44 2.40 -0.45
C SER A 140 0.92 1.10 -1.09
N GLU A 141 0.12 0.56 -2.00
CA GLU A 141 0.43 -0.65 -2.76
C GLU A 141 0.11 -0.46 -4.24
N ALA A 142 0.96 -1.03 -5.09
CA ALA A 142 0.70 -1.19 -6.52
C ALA A 142 0.46 -2.67 -6.81
N SER A 143 -0.46 -2.95 -7.73
CA SER A 143 -0.73 -4.30 -8.21
C SER A 143 -0.86 -4.30 -9.72
N GLY A 144 -0.30 -5.34 -10.34
CA GLY A 144 -0.47 -5.61 -11.76
C GLY A 144 -1.04 -7.00 -11.94
N ALA A 145 -2.19 -7.14 -12.62
CA ALA A 145 -2.81 -8.44 -12.89
C ALA A 145 -3.50 -8.49 -14.26
N ILE A 146 -3.30 -9.61 -14.97
CA ILE A 146 -4.12 -10.06 -16.12
C ILE A 146 -4.65 -11.44 -15.74
N GLY A 147 -5.76 -11.48 -15.02
CA GLY A 147 -6.27 -12.70 -14.37
C GLY A 147 -5.52 -12.99 -13.06
N VAL A 148 -4.22 -13.24 -13.12
CA VAL A 148 -3.34 -13.42 -11.96
C VAL A 148 -2.13 -12.49 -12.04
N GLY A 149 -1.65 -12.07 -10.89
CA GLY A 149 -0.61 -11.06 -10.79
C GLY A 149 0.01 -10.97 -9.42
N LEU A 150 0.77 -9.89 -9.23
CA LEU A 150 1.45 -9.59 -7.98
C LEU A 150 1.08 -8.20 -7.48
N ARG A 151 1.14 -8.08 -6.15
CA ARG A 151 1.05 -6.81 -5.43
C ARG A 151 2.33 -6.56 -4.65
N TYR A 152 2.71 -5.30 -4.59
CA TYR A 152 3.83 -4.79 -3.82
C TYR A 152 3.37 -3.55 -3.09
N GLY A 153 3.65 -3.47 -1.80
CA GLY A 153 3.35 -2.27 -1.04
C GLY A 153 4.39 -1.98 0.02
N SER A 154 4.31 -0.74 0.50
CA SER A 154 5.18 -0.23 1.54
C SER A 154 4.43 0.78 2.40
N GLY A 155 4.81 0.86 3.66
CA GLY A 155 4.17 1.74 4.61
C GLY A 155 4.93 1.82 5.91
N MET A 156 4.29 2.46 6.88
CA MET A 156 4.79 2.64 8.23
C MET A 156 3.85 1.99 9.22
N LEU A 157 4.37 1.02 9.97
CA LEU A 157 3.70 0.48 11.16
C LEU A 157 3.80 1.51 12.27
N PHE A 158 2.68 1.77 12.93
CA PHE A 158 2.57 2.52 14.16
C PHE A 158 2.05 1.54 15.21
N HIS A 159 2.90 1.18 16.17
CA HIS A 159 2.56 0.31 17.28
C HIS A 159 2.50 1.13 18.57
N LYS A 160 1.46 0.93 19.40
CA LYS A 160 1.27 1.73 20.63
C LYS A 160 2.47 1.67 21.59
N VAL A 161 3.12 0.50 21.67
CA VAL A 161 4.19 0.26 22.65
C VAL A 161 5.59 0.30 22.01
N GLU A 162 5.73 -0.26 20.81
CA GLU A 162 7.05 -0.41 20.15
C GLU A 162 7.40 0.73 19.19
N GLY A 163 6.48 1.68 18.99
CA GLY A 163 6.70 2.83 18.12
C GLY A 163 6.58 2.49 16.64
N GLN A 164 7.39 3.15 15.82
CA GLN A 164 7.23 3.16 14.37
C GLN A 164 8.26 2.29 13.65
N ARG A 165 7.82 1.55 12.64
CA ARG A 165 8.72 0.71 11.82
C ARG A 165 8.33 0.73 10.35
N LYS A 166 9.34 0.81 9.48
CA LYS A 166 9.11 0.66 8.04
C LYS A 166 8.74 -0.78 7.74
N VAL A 167 7.71 -0.96 6.92
CA VAL A 167 7.21 -2.27 6.55
C VAL A 167 6.96 -2.32 5.06
N TYR A 168 7.24 -3.48 4.49
CA TYR A 168 6.97 -3.80 3.10
C TYR A 168 6.10 -5.03 3.06
N TRP A 169 5.29 -5.18 2.01
CA TRP A 169 4.54 -6.40 1.79
C TRP A 169 4.44 -6.76 0.33
N THR A 170 4.23 -8.05 0.11
CA THR A 170 3.99 -8.65 -1.20
C THR A 170 2.87 -9.68 -1.13
N GLY A 171 2.28 -10.01 -2.26
CA GLY A 171 1.26 -11.05 -2.33
C GLY A 171 0.80 -11.32 -3.75
N PRO A 172 -0.02 -12.35 -3.95
CA PRO A 172 -0.78 -12.51 -5.18
C PRO A 172 -1.81 -11.38 -5.32
N SER A 173 -2.11 -11.02 -6.56
CA SER A 173 -3.30 -10.27 -6.93
C SER A 173 -4.08 -11.07 -7.98
N ILE A 174 -5.40 -10.99 -7.95
CA ILE A 174 -6.28 -11.57 -8.95
C ILE A 174 -7.13 -10.43 -9.47
N GLY A 175 -7.14 -10.18 -10.76
CA GLY A 175 -7.86 -9.02 -11.27
C GLY A 175 -7.44 -8.63 -12.67
N PHE A 176 -7.97 -7.51 -13.11
CA PHE A 176 -7.65 -6.87 -14.39
C PHE A 176 -7.21 -5.44 -14.06
N ASP A 177 -6.10 -5.37 -13.34
CA ASP A 177 -5.56 -4.15 -12.78
C ASP A 177 -4.27 -3.90 -13.56
N LEU A 178 -4.42 -3.25 -14.71
CA LEU A 178 -3.32 -2.84 -15.57
C LEU A 178 -3.03 -1.37 -15.30
N GLY A 179 -2.28 -1.08 -14.23
CA GLY A 179 -1.98 0.31 -13.89
C GLY A 179 -0.95 0.40 -12.78
N GLY A 180 0.17 1.07 -13.06
CA GLY A 180 1.27 1.31 -12.11
C GLY A 180 0.96 2.32 -11.01
N ASP A 181 -0.31 2.71 -10.82
CA ASP A 181 -0.71 3.68 -9.82
C ASP A 181 -0.78 3.04 -8.43
N ALA A 182 -0.14 3.69 -7.46
CA ALA A 182 -0.08 3.21 -6.08
C ALA A 182 -1.39 3.57 -5.34
N ASN A 183 -2.16 2.54 -5.02
CA ASN A 183 -3.38 2.64 -4.22
C ASN A 183 -3.03 2.84 -2.74
N LYS A 184 -3.79 3.71 -2.07
CA LYS A 184 -3.66 3.89 -0.61
C LYS A 184 -4.22 2.67 0.12
N VAL A 185 -3.56 2.29 1.21
CA VAL A 185 -4.00 1.19 2.08
C VAL A 185 -3.73 1.53 3.53
N PHE A 186 -4.70 1.18 4.38
CA PHE A 186 -4.61 1.32 5.82
C PHE A 186 -4.88 -0.04 6.47
N VAL A 187 -3.95 -0.57 7.25
CA VAL A 187 -4.07 -1.91 7.84
C VAL A 187 -4.25 -1.78 9.34
N LEU A 188 -5.35 -2.29 9.89
CA LEU A 188 -5.50 -2.43 11.33
C LEU A 188 -4.73 -3.68 11.78
N VAL A 189 -3.96 -3.57 12.87
CA VAL A 189 -3.07 -4.62 13.36
C VAL A 189 -3.44 -4.97 14.80
N TYR A 190 -3.79 -6.22 15.03
CA TYR A 190 -4.25 -6.72 16.32
C TYR A 190 -3.28 -7.76 16.87
N ASN A 191 -3.16 -7.78 18.20
CA ASN A 191 -2.40 -8.77 18.96
C ASN A 191 -0.93 -8.88 18.51
N LEU A 192 -0.35 -7.80 17.98
CA LEU A 192 1.07 -7.76 17.63
C LEU A 192 1.87 -7.41 18.88
N TYR A 193 2.28 -8.40 19.67
CA TYR A 193 3.03 -8.16 20.91
C TYR A 193 4.53 -7.96 20.70
N ASP A 194 5.06 -8.51 19.61
CA ASP A 194 6.40 -8.28 19.10
C ASP A 194 6.29 -7.83 17.63
N SER A 195 6.80 -6.66 17.28
CA SER A 195 6.78 -6.20 15.88
C SER A 195 7.48 -7.15 14.91
N GLN A 196 8.41 -7.98 15.38
CA GLN A 196 9.05 -9.01 14.57
C GLN A 196 8.08 -10.09 14.09
N ASP A 197 7.00 -10.32 14.84
CA ASP A 197 5.95 -11.26 14.43
C ASP A 197 5.16 -10.79 13.21
N LEU A 198 5.24 -9.50 12.87
CA LEU A 198 4.66 -8.97 11.65
C LEU A 198 5.38 -9.49 10.41
N TYR A 199 6.68 -9.78 10.43
CA TYR A 199 7.48 -10.07 9.23
C TYR A 199 7.33 -11.53 8.74
N LYS A 200 6.08 -11.93 8.53
CA LYS A 200 5.66 -13.29 8.18
C LYS A 200 4.63 -13.24 7.05
N ARG A 201 4.21 -14.43 6.58
CA ARG A 201 3.15 -14.59 5.57
C ARG A 201 1.79 -14.76 6.24
N PHE A 202 0.88 -13.83 6.03
CA PHE A 202 -0.48 -13.87 6.58
C PHE A 202 -1.44 -14.36 5.50
N PRO A 203 -1.91 -15.63 5.55
CA PRO A 203 -2.96 -16.09 4.66
C PRO A 203 -4.26 -15.33 4.94
N GLN A 204 -5.03 -15.13 3.89
CA GLN A 204 -6.41 -14.68 4.01
C GLN A 204 -7.23 -15.82 4.59
N GLY A 205 -7.84 -15.55 5.75
CA GLY A 205 -8.64 -16.52 6.46
C GLY A 205 -10.12 -16.42 6.10
N GLU A 206 -10.89 -17.39 6.58
CA GLU A 206 -12.35 -17.24 6.69
C GLU A 206 -12.63 -16.14 7.71
N GLY A 207 -13.20 -15.04 7.24
CA GLY A 207 -13.38 -13.82 8.04
C GLY A 207 -14.38 -12.88 7.38
N ARG A 208 -14.82 -11.88 8.14
CA ARG A 208 -15.82 -10.92 7.66
C ARG A 208 -15.19 -9.98 6.66
N ALA A 209 -15.78 -9.90 5.47
CA ALA A 209 -15.50 -8.83 4.52
C ALA A 209 -16.42 -7.65 4.83
N TYR A 210 -15.86 -6.45 4.86
CA TYR A 210 -16.62 -5.23 5.14
C TYR A 210 -16.61 -4.35 3.90
N PHE A 211 -17.77 -3.81 3.55
CA PHE A 211 -17.92 -2.89 2.44
C PHE A 211 -18.82 -1.73 2.85
N VAL A 212 -18.29 -0.51 2.79
CA VAL A 212 -19.03 0.71 3.11
C VAL A 212 -18.54 1.82 2.20
N GLY A 213 -19.44 2.46 1.45
CA GLY A 213 -19.13 3.70 0.73
C GLY A 213 -17.97 3.63 -0.27
N GLY A 214 -17.73 2.47 -0.88
CA GLY A 214 -16.59 2.28 -1.80
C GLY A 214 -15.26 2.01 -1.08
N LEU A 215 -15.28 1.66 0.20
CA LEU A 215 -14.15 1.05 0.90
C LEU A 215 -14.37 -0.45 1.04
N SER A 216 -13.29 -1.21 0.99
CA SER A 216 -13.26 -2.64 1.24
C SER A 216 -12.28 -2.97 2.37
N ALA A 217 -12.62 -3.96 3.20
CA ALA A 217 -11.71 -4.53 4.19
C ALA A 217 -11.61 -6.04 4.04
N SER A 218 -10.37 -6.56 4.15
CA SER A 218 -10.03 -7.98 4.04
C SER A 218 -9.47 -8.50 5.37
N TYR A 219 -9.55 -9.80 5.64
CA TYR A 219 -9.12 -10.39 6.92
C TYR A 219 -7.96 -11.37 6.71
N LEU A 220 -6.82 -11.10 7.34
CA LEU A 220 -5.65 -11.97 7.31
C LEU A 220 -5.26 -12.39 8.72
N ARG A 221 -4.88 -13.65 8.92
CA ARG A 221 -4.55 -14.16 10.25
C ARG A 221 -3.40 -15.15 10.21
N ARG A 222 -2.53 -15.05 11.22
CA ARG A 222 -1.52 -16.07 11.54
C ARG A 222 -1.38 -16.17 13.04
N GLY A 223 -1.68 -17.34 13.60
CA GLY A 223 -1.76 -17.50 15.05
C GLY A 223 -2.79 -16.53 15.63
N ASP A 224 -2.35 -15.69 16.56
CA ASP A 224 -3.20 -14.69 17.20
C ASP A 224 -3.13 -13.30 16.54
N VAL A 225 -2.13 -13.07 15.70
CA VAL A 225 -1.97 -11.79 14.99
C VAL A 225 -2.98 -11.72 13.85
N VAL A 226 -3.77 -10.64 13.86
CA VAL A 226 -4.81 -10.37 12.87
C VAL A 226 -4.50 -9.05 12.18
N LEU A 227 -4.58 -9.06 10.86
CA LEU A 227 -4.38 -7.89 10.01
C LEU A 227 -5.65 -7.66 9.20
N ILE A 228 -6.14 -6.41 9.20
CA ILE A 228 -7.32 -6.02 8.44
C ILE A 228 -6.97 -4.89 7.49
N PRO A 229 -6.51 -5.20 6.26
CA PRO A 229 -6.23 -4.19 5.25
C PRO A 229 -7.53 -3.57 4.71
N VAL A 230 -7.62 -2.25 4.77
CA VAL A 230 -8.68 -1.38 4.24
C VAL A 230 -8.19 -0.66 3.00
N ARG A 231 -9.01 -0.61 1.95
CA ARG A 231 -8.68 -0.01 0.64
C ARG A 231 -9.85 0.77 0.06
N LEU A 232 -9.55 1.81 -0.71
CA LEU A 232 -10.50 2.50 -1.58
C LEU A 232 -10.75 1.69 -2.86
N GLY A 233 -12.00 1.51 -3.25
CA GLY A 233 -12.38 0.75 -4.43
C GLY A 233 -13.90 0.53 -4.57
N VAL A 234 -14.47 0.95 -5.70
CA VAL A 234 -15.88 0.75 -6.04
C VAL A 234 -16.15 -0.69 -6.50
N GLY A 235 -16.60 -1.52 -5.56
CA GLY A 235 -17.17 -2.85 -5.84
C GLY A 235 -16.17 -3.94 -6.21
N TRP A 236 -16.71 -5.12 -6.50
CA TRP A 236 -16.08 -6.39 -6.94
C TRP A 236 -14.97 -6.34 -8.01
N ARG A 237 -14.62 -5.15 -8.53
CA ARG A 237 -13.70 -4.92 -9.65
C ARG A 237 -12.26 -4.60 -9.28
N LEU A 238 -11.89 -4.63 -8.01
CA LEU A 238 -10.48 -4.57 -7.61
C LEU A 238 -10.21 -5.81 -6.80
N GLY A 239 -9.63 -6.78 -7.49
CA GLY A 239 -9.32 -8.12 -7.04
C GLY A 239 -9.72 -8.51 -5.63
N VAL A 240 -10.55 -9.55 -5.51
CA VAL A 240 -10.49 -10.36 -4.29
C VAL A 240 -9.03 -10.80 -4.18
N ASN A 241 -8.30 -10.18 -3.26
CA ASN A 241 -6.88 -10.45 -3.05
C ASN A 241 -6.74 -11.75 -2.28
N ALA A 242 -7.30 -12.80 -2.86
CA ALA A 242 -7.31 -14.14 -2.36
C ALA A 242 -5.87 -14.65 -2.31
N GLY A 243 -5.47 -15.15 -1.15
CA GLY A 243 -4.16 -15.73 -0.96
C GLY A 243 -3.55 -15.25 0.34
N TYR A 244 -2.51 -14.42 0.27
CA TYR A 244 -1.75 -14.00 1.44
C TYR A 244 -1.12 -12.62 1.26
N MET A 245 -0.71 -12.00 2.38
CA MET A 245 0.27 -10.91 2.36
C MET A 245 1.51 -11.33 3.15
N LYS A 246 2.68 -11.30 2.50
CA LYS A 246 3.98 -11.54 3.12
C LYS A 246 4.61 -10.20 3.46
N PHE A 247 4.78 -9.93 4.74
CA PHE A 247 5.42 -8.71 5.24
C PHE A 247 6.92 -8.93 5.44
N SER A 248 7.70 -7.87 5.27
CA SER A 248 9.16 -7.88 5.44
C SER A 248 9.69 -6.53 5.93
N GLU A 249 10.83 -6.57 6.62
CA GLU A 249 11.56 -5.37 7.05
C GLU A 249 12.18 -4.60 5.89
N LYS A 250 12.65 -5.33 4.89
CA LYS A 250 13.33 -4.79 3.71
C LYS A 250 12.44 -4.93 2.49
N ALA A 251 12.57 -3.97 1.57
CA ALA A 251 11.95 -4.09 0.25
C ALA A 251 12.48 -5.36 -0.43
N ARG A 252 11.56 -6.20 -0.93
CA ARG A 252 11.90 -7.39 -1.70
C ARG A 252 11.15 -7.35 -3.01
N TRP A 253 11.89 -7.49 -4.10
CA TRP A 253 11.35 -7.65 -5.44
C TRP A 253 10.76 -9.05 -5.69
N LEU A 254 11.18 -10.06 -4.91
CA LEU A 254 10.69 -11.43 -5.04
C LEU A 254 9.77 -11.79 -3.85
N PRO A 255 8.50 -12.20 -4.09
CA PRO A 255 7.45 -12.31 -3.07
C PRO A 255 7.39 -13.65 -2.31
N PHE A 256 8.30 -14.60 -2.62
CA PHE A 256 8.36 -15.93 -1.99
C PHE A 256 9.34 -16.00 -0.83
#